data_AF-A0AAJ2U6H7-F1
#
_entry.id   AF-A0AAJ2U6H7-F1
#
_cell.length_a   1.000
_cell.length_b   1.000
_cell.length_c   1.000
_cell.angle_alpha   90.00
_cell.angle_beta   90.00
_cell.angle_gamma   90.00
#
_symmetry.space_group_name_H-M   'P 1'
#
loop_
_entity.id
_entity.type
_entity.pdbx_description
1 polymer ?
#
loop_
_entity_poly.entity_id
_entity_poly.type
_entity_poly.pdbx_seq_one_letter_code
_entity_poly.pdbx_strand_id
1 'polypeptide(L)' 'KGRNVVLEKKFGSPVITNDGVTIAKEIELEDAFENMGAKLVAEVASKTNDVAGDGTTTATVLAQAMIREGLKNVTA' A
#
# COMPACT_ATOMS: atom_id res chain seq x y z
N LYS A 1 7.45 -0.01 16.88
CA LYS A 1 8.60 -0.53 16.09
C LYS A 1 8.05 -1.15 14.82
N GLY A 2 8.67 -0.88 13.67
CA GLY A 2 8.29 -1.50 12.39
C GLY A 2 8.51 -3.01 12.41
N ARG A 3 7.73 -3.74 11.61
CA ARG A 3 7.84 -5.20 11.45
C ARG A 3 8.36 -5.50 10.05
N ASN A 4 9.06 -6.62 9.92
CA ASN A 4 9.51 -7.10 8.62
C ASN A 4 8.37 -7.82 7.90
N VAL A 5 8.32 -7.65 6.59
CA VAL A 5 7.43 -8.34 5.67
C VAL A 5 8.27 -9.26 4.82
N VAL A 6 7.78 -10.49 4.63
CA VAL A 6 8.42 -11.50 3.78
C VAL A 6 7.67 -11.53 2.45
N LEU A 7 8.38 -11.28 1.37
CA LEU A 7 7.88 -11.27 0.01
C LEU A 7 8.41 -12.50 -0.72
N GLU A 8 7.49 -13.26 -1.32
CA GLU A 8 7.84 -14.37 -2.18
C GLU A 8 8.43 -13.85 -3.49
N LYS A 9 9.43 -14.56 -4.02
CA LYS A 9 9.95 -14.31 -5.37
C LYS A 9 9.79 -15.56 -6.22
N LYS A 10 9.43 -15.36 -7.49
CA LYS A 10 9.28 -16.45 -8.47
C LYS A 10 10.54 -17.31 -8.64
N PHE A 11 11.71 -16.74 -8.33
CA PHE A 11 12.99 -17.43 -8.38
C PHE A 11 13.87 -17.00 -7.20
N GLY A 12 14.55 -17.97 -6.58
CA GLY A 12 15.49 -17.73 -5.48
C GLY A 12 14.85 -17.62 -4.10
N SER A 13 15.59 -17.01 -3.16
CA SER A 13 15.16 -16.85 -1.78
C SER A 13 14.14 -15.71 -1.61
N PRO A 14 13.24 -15.79 -0.62
CA PRO A 14 12.29 -14.72 -0.33
C PRO A 14 13.01 -13.43 0.09
N VAL A 15 12.39 -12.29 -0.20
CA VAL A 15 12.90 -10.98 0.19
C VAL A 15 12.27 -10.55 1.50
N ILE A 16 13.09 -10.23 2.49
CA ILE A 16 12.65 -9.67 3.76
C ILE A 16 12.87 -8.16 3.70
N THR A 17 11.80 -7.38 3.80
CA THR A 17 11.87 -5.91 3.74
C THR A 17 10.93 -5.27 4.77
N ASN A 18 11.27 -4.07 5.19
CA ASN A 18 10.41 -3.18 5.98
C ASN A 18 10.08 -1.89 5.22
N ASP A 19 10.45 -1.80 3.94
CA ASP A 19 10.16 -0.65 3.07
C ASP A 19 8.72 -0.71 2.53
N GLY A 20 7.92 0.28 2.92
CA GLY A 20 6.52 0.39 2.52
C GLY A 20 6.30 0.57 1.01
N VAL A 21 7.24 1.17 0.29
CA VAL A 21 7.11 1.36 -1.18
C VAL A 21 7.28 0.03 -1.90
N THR A 22 8.33 -0.72 -1.54
CA THR A 22 8.56 -2.06 -2.08
C THR A 22 7.38 -2.98 -1.76
N ILE A 23 6.88 -2.95 -0.52
CA ILE A 23 5.72 -3.76 -0.12
C ILE A 23 4.48 -3.38 -0.94
N ALA A 24 4.15 -2.09 -1.07
CA ALA A 24 2.95 -1.65 -1.78
C ALA A 24 2.93 -2.03 -3.26
N LYS A 25 4.10 -2.09 -3.92
CA LYS A 25 4.22 -2.48 -5.33
C LYS A 25 3.95 -3.97 -5.57
N GLU A 26 4.26 -4.81 -4.60
CA GLU A 26 4.12 -6.28 -4.68
C GLU A 26 2.72 -6.76 -4.31
N ILE A 27 1.85 -5.88 -3.78
CA ILE A 27 0.46 -6.24 -3.47
C ILE A 27 -0.33 -6.39 -4.77
N GLU A 28 -0.87 -7.59 -5.00
CA GLU A 28 -1.78 -7.92 -6.08
C GLU A 28 -2.88 -8.83 -5.53
N LEU A 29 -4.14 -8.45 -5.77
CA LEU A 29 -5.31 -9.19 -5.29
C LEU A 29 -5.98 -9.92 -6.45
N GLU A 30 -6.58 -11.08 -6.17
CA GLU A 30 -7.25 -11.91 -7.18
C GLU A 30 -8.52 -11.23 -7.71
N ASP A 31 -9.29 -10.59 -6.83
CA ASP A 31 -10.48 -9.83 -7.23
C ASP A 31 -10.07 -8.51 -7.91
N ALA A 32 -10.63 -8.26 -9.09
CA ALA A 32 -10.26 -7.10 -9.90
C ALA A 32 -10.67 -5.76 -9.26
N PHE A 33 -11.80 -5.70 -8.53
CA PHE A 33 -12.25 -4.47 -7.88
C PHE A 33 -11.43 -4.16 -6.64
N GLU A 34 -11.15 -5.17 -5.82
CA GLU A 34 -10.25 -5.03 -4.68
C GLU A 34 -8.84 -4.66 -5.12
N ASN A 35 -8.32 -5.33 -6.16
CA ASN A 35 -6.99 -5.04 -6.71
C ASN A 35 -6.93 -3.61 -7.25
N MET A 36 -7.96 -3.14 -7.95
CA MET A 36 -8.04 -1.75 -8.41
C MET A 36 -7.95 -0.78 -7.22
N GLY A 37 -8.69 -1.02 -6.14
CA GLY A 37 -8.60 -0.21 -4.91
C GLY A 37 -7.20 -0.24 -4.30
N ALA A 38 -6.58 -1.42 -4.20
CA ALA A 38 -5.22 -1.57 -3.68
C ALA A 38 -4.18 -0.84 -4.53
N LYS A 39 -4.28 -0.91 -5.87
CA LYS A 39 -3.38 -0.21 -6.79
C LYS A 39 -3.52 1.31 -6.70
N LEU A 40 -4.74 1.83 -6.50
CA LEU A 40 -4.96 3.27 -6.28
C LEU A 40 -4.24 3.75 -5.01
N VAL A 41 -4.32 3.00 -3.91
CA VAL A 41 -3.63 3.36 -2.66
C VAL A 41 -2.11 3.23 -2.83
N ALA A 42 -1.62 2.22 -3.55
CA ALA A 42 -0.20 2.08 -3.86
C ALA A 42 0.34 3.28 -4.69
N GLU A 43 -0.47 3.83 -5.59
CA GLU A 43 -0.11 5.03 -6.35
C GLU A 43 0.04 6.27 -5.46
N VAL A 44 -0.81 6.43 -4.44
CA VAL A 44 -0.69 7.51 -3.43
C VAL A 44 0.64 7.41 -2.69
N ALA A 45 1.02 6.18 -2.29
CA ALA A 45 2.30 5.95 -1.63
C ALA A 45 3.48 6.28 -2.57
N SER A 46 3.43 5.84 -3.83
CA SER A 46 4.49 6.11 -4.81
C SER A 46 4.66 7.61 -5.08
N LYS A 47 3.56 8.35 -5.32
CA LYS A 47 3.63 9.79 -5.56
C LYS A 47 4.21 10.56 -4.37
N THR A 48 3.87 10.13 -3.16
CA THR A 48 4.44 10.72 -1.94
C THR A 48 5.95 10.49 -1.90
N ASN A 49 6.41 9.28 -2.23
CA ASN A 49 7.84 8.98 -2.33
C ASN A 49 8.53 9.85 -3.40
N ASP A 50 7.92 10.00 -4.58
CA ASP A 50 8.54 10.68 -5.72
C ASP A 50 8.74 12.18 -5.46
N VAL A 51 7.84 12.81 -4.68
CA VAL A 51 7.90 14.24 -4.36
C VAL A 51 8.65 14.52 -3.06
N ALA A 52 8.37 13.74 -2.01
CA ALA A 52 8.87 14.02 -0.66
C ALA A 52 10.04 13.11 -0.23
N GLY A 53 10.23 11.95 -0.87
CA GLY A 53 11.29 10.98 -0.54
C GLY A 53 11.05 10.16 0.73
N ASP A 54 9.98 10.43 1.47
CA ASP A 54 9.57 9.73 2.70
C ASP A 54 8.04 9.92 2.93
N GLY A 55 7.47 9.25 3.93
CA GLY A 55 6.07 9.41 4.33
C GLY A 55 5.10 8.49 3.62
N THR A 56 5.60 7.53 2.84
CA THR A 56 4.83 6.56 2.05
C THR A 56 3.86 5.74 2.90
N THR A 57 4.32 5.28 4.07
CA THR A 57 3.51 4.54 5.03
C THR A 57 2.43 5.43 5.63
N THR A 58 2.76 6.68 5.98
CA THR A 58 1.81 7.66 6.52
C THR A 58 0.72 7.98 5.50
N ALA A 59 1.09 8.24 4.26
CA ALA A 59 0.15 8.53 3.17
C ALA A 59 -0.82 7.37 2.94
N THR A 60 -0.31 6.13 2.95
CA THR A 60 -1.12 4.91 2.81
C THR A 60 -2.16 4.79 3.94
N VAL A 61 -1.75 4.98 5.19
CA VAL A 61 -2.64 4.88 6.35
C VAL A 61 -3.68 6.01 6.36
N LEU A 62 -3.28 7.23 6.01
CA LEU A 62 -4.20 8.36 5.90
C LEU A 62 -5.23 8.16 4.79
N ALA A 63 -4.81 7.68 3.62
CA ALA A 63 -5.71 7.36 2.52
C ALA A 63 -6.74 6.31 2.94
N GLN A 64 -6.30 5.24 3.61
CA GLN A 64 -7.19 4.21 4.14
C GLN A 64 -8.19 4.76 5.16
N ALA A 65 -7.76 5.63 6.07
CA ALA A 65 -8.63 6.28 7.04
C ALA A 65 -9.66 7.20 6.37
N MET A 66 -9.24 8.03 5.41
CA MET A 66 -10.12 8.94 4.66
C MET A 66 -11.17 8.18 3.85
N ILE A 67 -10.78 7.11 3.15
CA ILE A 67 -11.71 6.27 2.39
C ILE A 67 -12.72 5.63 3.33
N ARG A 68 -12.25 5.05 4.43
CA ARG A 68 -13.13 4.37 5.41
C ARG A 68 -14.16 5.33 6.01
N GLU A 69 -13.72 6.50 6.46
CA GLU A 69 -14.64 7.49 7.03
C GLU A 69 -15.53 8.12 5.96
N GLY A 70 -15.03 8.35 4.74
CA GLY A 70 -15.84 8.82 3.62
C GLY A 70 -16.99 7.86 3.27
N LEU A 71 -16.70 6.56 3.16
CA LEU A 71 -17.72 5.54 2.84
C LEU A 71 -18.81 5.42 3.92
N LYS A 72 -18.45 5.56 5.21
CA LYS A 72 -19.43 5.59 6.30
C LYS A 72 -20.40 6.76 6.18
N ASN A 73 -19.90 7.95 5.79
CA ASN A 73 -20.72 9.15 5.69
C ASN A 73 -21.58 9.20 4.42
N VAL A 74 -21.19 8.50 3.35
CA VAL A 74 -21.98 8.40 2.11
C VAL A 74 -23.15 7.42 2.24
N THR A 75 -23.03 6.45 3.14
CA THR A 75 -24.05 5.41 3.38
C THR A 75 -25.02 5.77 4.52
N ALA A 76 -24.79 6.90 5.19
CA ALA A 76 -25.65 7.48 6.22
C ALA A 76 -26.74 8.37 5.60
#